data_AF-A0A6H9V2U0-F1
#
_entry.id   AF-A0A6H9V2U0-F1
#
_cell.length_a   1.000
_cell.length_b   1.000
_cell.length_c   1.000
_cell.angle_alpha   90.00
_cell.angle_beta   90.00
_cell.angle_gamma   90.00
#
_symmetry.space_group_name_H-M   'P 1'
#
loop_
_entity.id
_entity.type
_entity.pdbx_description
1 polymer ?
#
loop_
_entity_poly.entity_id
_entity_poly.type
_entity_poly.pdbx_seq_one_letter_code
_entity_poly.pdbx_strand_id
1 'polypeptide(L)' 'MTDQTARPFRDEPTDVLHTALDLAITHADQAARFRPAQQGDELPSVVGLFRTELQQRGEL' A
#
# COMPACT_ATOMS: atom_id res chain seq x y z
N MET A 1 0.32 -20.40 9.80
CA MET A 1 -0.83 -19.89 9.03
C MET A 1 -0.88 -18.39 9.27
N THR A 2 -0.45 -17.57 8.33
CA THR A 2 -0.70 -16.12 8.35
C THR A 2 -2.17 -15.92 8.05
N ASP A 3 -2.90 -15.39 9.03
CA ASP A 3 -4.33 -15.11 8.90
C ASP A 3 -4.54 -14.12 7.73
N GLN A 4 -5.16 -14.60 6.64
CA GLN A 4 -5.43 -13.79 5.44
C GLN A 4 -6.49 -12.70 5.67
N THR A 5 -7.13 -12.66 6.86
CA THR A 5 -8.05 -11.59 7.27
C THR A 5 -7.39 -10.56 8.19
N ALA A 6 -6.13 -10.76 8.56
CA ALA A 6 -5.39 -9.77 9.33
C ALA A 6 -5.28 -8.48 8.51
N ARG A 7 -5.97 -7.43 8.95
CA ARG A 7 -5.76 -6.06 8.47
C ARG A 7 -4.46 -5.56 9.09
N PRO A 8 -3.34 -5.55 8.36
CA PRO A 8 -2.01 -5.34 8.95
C PRO A 8 -1.83 -3.93 9.52
N PHE A 9 -2.70 -3.00 9.13
CA PHE A 9 -2.65 -1.59 9.48
C PHE A 9 -3.82 -1.13 10.33
N ARG A 10 -4.65 -2.05 10.84
CA ARG A 10 -5.89 -1.72 11.55
C ARG A 10 -5.70 -0.74 12.69
N ASP A 11 -4.63 -0.93 13.46
CA ASP A 11 -4.36 -0.17 14.68
C ASP A 11 -3.45 1.06 14.44
N GLU A 12 -3.01 1.27 13.18
CA GLU A 12 -2.16 2.40 12.82
C GLU A 12 -2.97 3.71 12.73
N PRO A 13 -2.41 4.85 13.17
CA PRO A 13 -3.04 6.16 12.99
C PRO A 13 -3.28 6.51 11.51
N THR A 14 -4.40 7.18 11.21
CA THR A 14 -4.79 7.53 9.82
C THR A 14 -3.77 8.47 9.16
N ASP A 15 -3.22 9.44 9.90
CA ASP A 15 -2.18 10.37 9.43
C ASP A 15 -0.87 9.66 9.06
N VAL A 16 -0.51 8.62 9.82
CA VAL A 16 0.62 7.74 9.50
C VAL A 16 0.37 6.99 8.19
N LEU A 17 -0.86 6.51 7.96
CA LEU A 17 -1.22 5.82 6.72
C LEU A 17 -1.19 6.73 5.50
N HIS A 18 -1.64 7.99 5.62
CA HIS A 18 -1.49 8.97 4.53
C HIS A 18 -0.02 9.24 4.22
N THR A 19 0.80 9.46 5.25
CA THR A 19 2.25 9.69 5.07
C THR A 19 2.93 8.49 4.42
N ALA A 20 2.59 7.28 4.86
CA ALA A 20 3.12 6.05 4.30
C ALA A 20 2.67 5.83 2.86
N LEU A 21 1.41 6.18 2.52
CA LEU A 21 0.90 6.12 1.15
C LEU A 21 1.67 7.07 0.22
N ASP A 22 1.88 8.32 0.62
CA ASP A 22 2.63 9.30 -0.19
C ASP A 22 4.06 8.85 -0.44
N LEU A 23 4.71 8.29 0.60
CA LEU A 23 6.06 7.76 0.49
C LEU A 23 6.10 6.54 -0.43
N ALA A 24 5.12 5.63 -0.33
CA ALA A 24 5.03 4.43 -1.15
C ALA A 24 4.80 4.78 -2.63
N ILE A 25 3.96 5.78 -2.93
CA ILE A 25 3.74 6.28 -4.29
C ILE A 25 5.05 6.84 -4.86
N THR A 26 5.74 7.70 -4.09
CA THR A 26 7.01 8.30 -4.52
C THR A 26 8.05 7.25 -4.86
N HIS A 27 8.20 6.22 -4.01
CA HIS A 27 9.15 5.14 -4.27
C HIS A 27 8.71 4.21 -5.40
N ALA A 28 7.41 3.95 -5.56
CA ALA A 28 6.88 3.17 -6.68
C ALA A 28 7.20 3.87 -8.02
N ASP A 29 7.01 5.19 -8.10
CA ASP A 29 7.35 5.99 -9.27
C ASP A 29 8.86 5.99 -9.57
N GLN A 30 9.69 6.03 -8.53
CA GLN A 30 11.14 5.89 -8.70
C GLN A 30 11.52 4.50 -9.18
N ALA A 31 10.98 3.45 -8.57
CA ALA A 31 11.25 2.05 -8.93
C ALA A 31 10.81 1.73 -10.35
N ALA A 32 9.67 2.28 -10.81
CA ALA A 32 9.17 2.11 -12.17
C ALA A 32 10.15 2.61 -13.24
N ARG A 33 11.03 3.57 -12.92
CA ARG A 33 12.09 4.06 -13.82
C ARG A 33 13.20 3.02 -14.05
N PHE A 34 13.45 2.15 -13.07
CA PHE A 34 14.53 1.17 -13.12
C PHE A 34 14.05 -0.23 -13.49
N ARG A 35 12.82 -0.57 -13.08
CA ARG A 35 12.16 -1.83 -13.40
C ARG A 35 10.72 -1.54 -13.80
N PRO A 36 10.44 -1.29 -15.09
CA PRO A 36 9.06 -1.19 -15.55
C PRO A 36 8.35 -2.49 -15.18
N ALA A 37 7.17 -2.38 -14.54
CA ALA A 37 6.45 -3.50 -13.97
C ALA A 37 6.29 -4.62 -15.02
N GLN A 38 6.83 -5.80 -14.72
CA GLN A 38 6.62 -6.98 -15.57
C GLN A 38 5.25 -7.56 -15.25
N GLN A 39 4.41 -7.65 -16.28
CA GLN A 39 3.06 -8.17 -16.20
C GLN A 39 3.09 -9.61 -15.67
N GLY A 40 2.48 -9.86 -14.50
CA GLY A 40 2.35 -11.21 -13.91
C GLY A 40 3.07 -11.45 -12.57
N ASP A 41 3.80 -10.46 -12.03
CA ASP A 41 4.52 -10.55 -10.74
C ASP A 41 3.81 -9.75 -9.61
N GLU A 42 2.49 -9.63 -9.70
CA GLU A 42 1.70 -8.71 -8.86
C GLU A 42 1.34 -9.34 -7.51
N LEU A 43 2.32 -9.40 -6.61
CA LEU A 43 2.00 -9.27 -5.18
C LEU A 43 1.29 -7.92 -4.97
N PRO A 44 0.33 -7.82 -4.02
CA PRO A 44 -0.32 -6.55 -3.73
C PRO A 44 0.72 -5.47 -3.49
N SER A 45 0.69 -4.40 -4.28
CA SER A 45 1.62 -3.30 -4.08
C SER A 45 1.37 -2.70 -2.69
N VAL A 46 2.44 -2.26 -2.03
CA VAL A 46 2.34 -1.60 -0.72
C VAL A 46 1.40 -0.38 -0.79
N VAL A 47 1.41 0.33 -1.93
CA VAL A 47 0.44 1.40 -2.27
C VAL A 47 -1.00 0.89 -2.21
N GLY A 48 -1.27 -0.27 -2.80
CA GLY A 48 -2.58 -0.91 -2.78
C GLY A 48 -3.05 -1.23 -1.35
N LEU A 49 -2.15 -1.78 -0.52
CA LEU A 49 -2.50 -2.13 0.87
C LEU A 49 -2.89 -0.89 1.70
N PHE A 50 -2.16 0.22 1.57
CA PHE A 50 -2.50 1.47 2.26
C PHE A 50 -3.82 2.09 1.74
N ARG A 51 -4.04 2.08 0.42
CA ARG A 51 -5.30 2.56 -0.17
C ARG A 51 -6.50 1.75 0.30
N THR A 52 -6.37 0.42 0.33
CA THR A 52 -7.45 -0.45 0.83
C THR A 52 -7.79 -0.16 2.28
N GLU A 53 -6.78 0.03 3.14
CA GLU A 53 -7.01 0.36 4.55
C GLU A 53 -7.69 1.73 4.71
N LEU A 54 -7.24 2.77 4.00
CA LEU A 54 -7.83 4.11 4.05
C LEU A 54 -9.26 4.14 3.49
N GLN A 55 -9.55 3.41 2.41
CA GLN A 55 -10.91 3.24 1.88
C GLN A 55 -11.83 2.56 2.88
N GLN A 56 -11.34 1.53 3.58
CA GLN A 56 -12.11 0.84 4.63
C GLN A 56 -12.41 1.75 5.83
N ARG A 57 -11.65 2.84 6.01
CA ARG A 57 -11.87 3.85 7.05
C ARG A 57 -12.76 5.02 6.59
N GLY A 58 -13.01 5.16 5.28
CA GLY A 58 -13.74 6.30 4.71
C GLY A 58 -12.90 7.58 4.59
N GLU A 59 -11.56 7.43 4.50
CA GLU A 59 -10.59 8.53 4.49
C GLU A 59 -10.03 8.81 3.07
N LEU A 60 -10.61 8.17 2.04
CA LEU A 60 -10.27 8.31 0.62
C LEU A 60 -11.50 8.62 -0.23
#